data_AF-A0A1C5DBR5-F1
#
_entry.id   AF-A0A1C5DBR5-F1
#
_cell.length_a   1.000
_cell.length_b   1.000
_cell.length_c   1.000
_cell.angle_alpha   90.00
_cell.angle_beta   90.00
_cell.angle_gamma   90.00
#
_symmetry.space_group_name_H-M   'P 1'
#
loop_
_entity.id
_entity.type
_entity.pdbx_description
1 polymer ?
#
loop_
_entity_poly.entity_id
_entity_poly.type
_entity_poly.pdbx_seq_one_letter_code
_entity_poly.pdbx_strand_id
1 'polypeptide(L)'
;MDAVHGIGLMLAVEFKDQTRASSEPLREKAASGLLGYLIAGLILREHHIRVLPVGPAGNSVRFEPSIYLTDADIARTENALRDVCTILRDQDGHRLTP
;
A
#
# COMPACT_ATOMS: atom_id res chain seq x y z
N MET A 1 4.40 8.08 1.77
CA MET A 1 3.99 8.14 0.35
C MET A 1 4.97 8.99 -0.42
N ASP A 2 5.21 8.65 -1.69
CA ASP A 2 6.17 9.32 -2.57
C ASP A 2 5.47 10.05 -3.72
N ALA A 3 4.60 9.36 -4.47
CA ALA A 3 3.88 9.93 -5.61
C ALA A 3 2.47 9.31 -5.79
N VAL A 4 1.62 10.01 -6.57
CA VAL A 4 0.38 9.48 -7.17
C VAL A 4 0.57 9.48 -8.69
N HIS A 5 0.23 8.36 -9.32
CA HIS A 5 0.29 8.22 -10.77
C HIS A 5 -1.09 7.90 -11.34
N GLY A 6 -1.27 8.16 -12.64
CA GLY A 6 -2.46 7.80 -13.39
C GLY A 6 -3.46 8.95 -13.57
N ILE A 7 -4.60 8.64 -14.18
CA ILE A 7 -5.68 9.59 -14.52
C ILE A 7 -7.06 8.94 -14.35
N GLY A 8 -8.08 9.75 -14.03
CA GLY A 8 -9.44 9.26 -13.84
C GLY A 8 -9.54 8.23 -12.71
N LEU A 9 -10.22 7.10 -12.97
CA LEU A 9 -10.33 5.97 -12.05
C LEU A 9 -9.27 4.88 -12.30
N MET A 10 -8.12 5.26 -12.88
CA MET A 10 -6.97 4.37 -13.05
C MET A 10 -5.77 5.02 -12.36
N LEU A 11 -5.67 4.81 -11.05
CA LEU A 11 -4.71 5.49 -10.19
C LEU A 11 -3.77 4.49 -9.51
N ALA A 12 -2.58 4.96 -9.17
CA ALA A 12 -1.63 4.22 -8.36
C ALA A 12 -1.03 5.11 -7.28
N VAL A 13 -0.85 4.55 -6.09
CA VAL A 13 -0.11 5.19 -4.99
C VAL A 13 1.24 4.51 -4.86
N GLU A 14 2.31 5.31 -4.94
CA GLU A 14 3.68 4.87 -4.71
C GLU A 14 4.10 5.18 -3.27
N PHE A 15 4.57 4.16 -2.55
CA PHE A 15 5.11 4.30 -1.20
C PHE A 15 6.61 4.55 -1.23
N LYS A 16 7.15 5.24 -0.23
CA LYS A 16 8.58 5.52 -0.15
C LYS A 16 9.36 4.21 -0.09
N ASP A 17 10.46 4.15 -0.85
CA ASP A 17 11.37 3.02 -0.83
C ASP A 17 11.78 2.64 0.61
N GLN A 18 11.74 1.34 0.90
CA GLN A 18 12.05 0.75 2.20
C GLN A 18 13.30 -0.15 2.14
N THR A 19 14.06 -0.16 1.05
CA THR A 19 15.32 -0.95 0.94
C THR A 19 16.37 -0.57 1.98
N ARG A 20 16.22 0.59 2.64
CA ARG A 20 17.05 1.06 3.76
C ARG A 20 16.27 1.22 5.06
N ALA A 21 15.12 0.55 5.20
CA ALA A 21 14.34 0.52 6.43
C ALA A 21 15.17 0.00 7.61
N SER A 22 14.95 0.56 8.81
CA SER A 22 15.56 0.05 10.04
C SER A 22 14.95 -1.29 10.44
N SER A 23 13.65 -1.46 10.19
CA SER A 23 12.93 -2.72 10.37
C SER A 23 13.42 -3.77 9.37
N GLU A 24 13.92 -4.89 9.88
CA GLU A 24 14.41 -5.99 9.04
C GLU A 24 13.32 -6.60 8.15
N PRO A 25 12.09 -6.90 8.64
CA PRO A 25 11.02 -7.39 7.77
C PRO A 25 10.68 -6.43 6.62
N LEU A 26 10.64 -5.11 6.87
CA LEU A 26 10.38 -4.12 5.82
C LEU A 26 11.50 -4.11 4.77
N ARG A 27 12.74 -4.09 5.25
CA ARG A 27 13.93 -4.04 4.40
C ARG A 27 14.03 -5.25 3.48
N GLU A 28 13.83 -6.45 4.02
CA GLU A 28 13.86 -7.70 3.26
C GLU A 28 12.79 -7.73 2.16
N LYS A 29 11.57 -7.29 2.48
CA LYS A 29 10.43 -7.34 1.56
C LYS A 29 10.50 -6.26 0.49
N ALA A 30 11.06 -5.10 0.82
CA ALA A 30 11.40 -4.08 -0.16
C ALA A 30 12.50 -4.57 -1.12
N ALA A 31 13.57 -5.17 -0.61
CA ALA A 31 14.68 -5.68 -1.41
C ALA A 31 14.27 -6.81 -2.37
N SER A 32 13.27 -7.62 -1.99
CA SER A 32 12.68 -8.67 -2.85
C SER A 32 11.62 -8.17 -3.82
N GLY A 33 11.26 -6.88 -3.79
CA GLY A 33 10.20 -6.31 -4.64
C GLY A 33 8.78 -6.74 -4.26
N LEU A 34 8.59 -7.28 -3.05
CA LEU A 34 7.31 -7.83 -2.58
C LEU A 34 6.54 -6.89 -1.64
N LEU A 35 7.08 -5.71 -1.33
CA LEU A 35 6.47 -4.77 -0.39
C LEU A 35 5.01 -4.40 -0.77
N GLY A 36 4.73 -4.18 -2.05
CA GLY A 36 3.39 -3.85 -2.55
C GLY A 36 2.38 -4.98 -2.34
N TYR A 37 2.81 -6.25 -2.40
CA TYR A 37 1.95 -7.39 -2.08
C TYR A 37 1.62 -7.47 -0.60
N LEU A 38 2.56 -7.13 0.28
CA LEU A 38 2.33 -7.12 1.72
C LEU A 38 1.44 -5.97 2.15
N ILE A 39 1.63 -4.79 1.55
CA ILE A 39 0.71 -3.67 1.72
C ILE A 39 -0.70 -4.06 1.28
N ALA A 40 -0.84 -4.71 0.11
CA ALA A 40 -2.13 -5.21 -0.35
C ALA A 40 -2.74 -6.25 0.61
N GLY A 41 -1.92 -7.16 1.14
CA GLY A 41 -2.35 -8.16 2.13
C GLY A 41 -2.83 -7.54 3.44
N LEU A 42 -2.12 -6.54 3.95
CA LEU A 42 -2.50 -5.77 5.15
C LEU A 42 -3.83 -5.04 4.94
N ILE A 43 -3.96 -4.29 3.83
CA ILE A 43 -5.19 -3.56 3.50
C ILE A 43 -6.38 -4.53 3.39
N LEU A 44 -6.16 -5.73 2.84
CA LEU A 44 -7.19 -6.77 2.77
C LEU A 44 -7.55 -7.30 4.17
N ARG A 45 -6.55 -7.66 4.99
CA ARG A 45 -6.75 -8.28 6.31
C ARG A 45 -7.39 -7.35 7.33
N GLU A 46 -6.92 -6.10 7.41
CA GLU A 46 -7.31 -5.16 8.46
C GLU A 46 -8.49 -4.27 8.02
N HIS A 47 -8.52 -3.87 6.75
CA HIS A 47 -9.48 -2.87 6.26
C HIS A 47 -10.56 -3.48 5.35
N HIS A 48 -10.46 -4.78 5.03
CA HIS A 48 -11.38 -5.50 4.15
C HIS A 48 -11.51 -4.82 2.77
N ILE A 49 -10.40 -4.33 2.22
CA ILE A 49 -10.33 -3.68 0.92
C ILE A 49 -9.35 -4.46 0.04
N ARG A 50 -9.79 -4.83 -1.16
CA ARG A 50 -8.93 -5.53 -2.12
C ARG A 50 -8.22 -4.51 -3.01
N VAL A 51 -6.90 -4.43 -2.88
CA VAL A 51 -6.01 -3.76 -3.84
C VAL A 51 -4.98 -4.75 -4.38
N LEU A 52 -4.26 -4.36 -5.42
CA LEU A 52 -3.17 -5.16 -5.99
C LEU A 52 -1.99 -4.25 -6.32
N PRO A 53 -0.75 -4.76 -6.30
CA PRO A 53 0.41 -3.97 -6.67
C PRO A 53 0.45 -3.60 -8.17
N VAL A 54 1.26 -2.60 -8.53
CA VAL A 54 1.47 -2.15 -9.92
C VAL A 54 2.84 -2.60 -10.41
N GLY A 55 2.87 -3.35 -11.52
CA GLY A 55 4.05 -3.51 -12.40
C GLY A 55 5.40 -3.75 -11.69
N PRO A 56 6.55 -3.39 -12.29
CA PRO A 56 7.86 -3.63 -11.68
C PRO A 56 8.14 -2.78 -10.41
N ALA A 57 7.25 -1.84 -10.07
CA ALA A 57 7.34 -1.01 -8.88
C ALA A 57 6.88 -1.82 -7.65
N GLY A 58 7.83 -2.46 -6.98
CA GLY A 58 7.58 -3.33 -5.81
C GLY A 58 7.01 -2.62 -4.58
N ASN A 59 6.75 -1.32 -4.63
CA ASN A 59 6.32 -0.43 -3.55
C ASN A 59 5.03 0.35 -3.89
N SER A 60 4.24 -0.08 -4.89
CA SER A 60 3.05 0.63 -5.34
C SER A 60 1.79 -0.25 -5.31
N VAL A 61 0.62 0.35 -5.12
CA VAL A 61 -0.70 -0.32 -5.22
C VAL A 61 -1.65 0.45 -6.14
N ARG A 62 -2.49 -0.28 -6.88
CA ARG A 62 -3.44 0.28 -7.86
C ARG A 62 -4.86 0.39 -7.33
N PHE A 63 -5.55 1.39 -7.83
CA PHE A 63 -6.95 1.69 -7.61
C PHE A 63 -7.64 1.84 -8.96
N GLU A 64 -8.45 0.83 -9.30
CA GLU A 64 -9.24 0.76 -10.53
C GLU A 64 -10.71 0.42 -10.20
N PRO A 65 -11.40 1.25 -9.39
CA PRO A 65 -12.75 0.98 -8.96
C PRO A 65 -13.78 1.28 -10.08
N SER A 66 -15.01 0.81 -9.87
CA SER A 66 -16.14 1.22 -10.69
C SER A 66 -16.51 2.69 -10.45
N ILE A 67 -17.20 3.30 -11.41
CA ILE A 67 -17.79 4.64 -11.27
C ILE A 67 -18.84 4.75 -10.15
N TYR A 68 -19.31 3.62 -9.62
CA TYR A 68 -20.25 3.56 -8.50
C TYR A 68 -19.57 3.64 -7.12
N LEU A 69 -18.25 3.88 -7.06
CA LEU A 69 -17.52 4.08 -5.80
C LEU A 69 -18.16 5.23 -5.00
N THR A 70 -18.44 4.99 -3.72
CA THR A 70 -19.05 6.01 -2.85
C THR A 70 -18.00 6.78 -2.08
N ASP A 71 -18.35 7.98 -1.59
CA ASP A 71 -17.49 8.76 -0.68
C ASP A 71 -17.15 7.99 0.60
N ALA A 72 -18.05 7.13 1.07
CA ALA A 72 -17.80 6.27 2.22
C ALA A 72 -16.72 5.21 1.92
N ASP A 73 -16.71 4.64 0.71
CA ASP A 73 -15.67 3.71 0.28
C ASP A 73 -14.32 4.42 0.13
N ILE A 74 -14.32 5.66 -0.35
CA ILE A 74 -13.13 6.52 -0.44
C ILE A 74 -12.59 6.80 0.97
N ALA A 75 -13.43 7.20 1.91
CA ALA A 75 -13.02 7.47 3.30
C ALA A 75 -12.45 6.22 3.99
N ARG A 76 -13.03 5.04 3.75
CA ARG A 76 -12.48 3.77 4.25
C ARG A 76 -11.09 3.48 3.65
N THR A 77 -10.93 3.74 2.35
CA THR A 77 -9.65 3.56 1.65
C THR A 77 -8.59 4.54 2.15
N GLU A 78 -8.98 5.79 2.43
CA GLU A 78 -8.11 6.79 3.05
C GLU A 78 -7.57 6.29 4.40
N ASN A 79 -8.44 5.77 5.27
CA ASN A 79 -8.03 5.21 6.56
C ASN A 79 -7.04 4.06 6.41
N ALA A 80 -7.27 3.15 5.44
CA ALA A 80 -6.35 2.07 5.14
C ALA A 80 -4.96 2.58 4.71
N LEU A 81 -4.93 3.58 3.82
CA LEU A 81 -3.68 4.20 3.37
C LEU A 81 -2.94 4.94 4.49
N ARG A 82 -3.68 5.58 5.41
CA ARG A 82 -3.11 6.23 6.60
C ARG A 82 -2.46 5.23 7.56
N ASP A 83 -3.09 4.08 7.77
CA ASP A 83 -2.54 3.00 8.61
C ASP A 83 -1.25 2.43 7.99
N VAL A 84 -1.24 2.15 6.68
CA VAL A 84 -0.01 1.75 5.96
C VAL A 84 1.09 2.79 6.13
N CYS A 85 0.80 4.08 5.91
CA CYS A 85 1.79 5.14 6.07
C CYS A 85 2.31 5.26 7.51
N THR A 86 1.48 4.96 8.50
CA THR A 86 1.86 4.96 9.91
C THR A 86 2.78 3.80 10.21
N ILE A 87 2.45 2.58 9.78
CA ILE A 87 3.31 1.40 9.92
C ILE A 87 4.68 1.62 9.27
N LEU A 88 4.71 2.16 8.05
CA LEU A 88 5.96 2.45 7.36
C LEU A 88 6.78 3.55 8.05
N ARG A 89 6.12 4.57 8.62
CA ARG A 89 6.79 5.64 9.38
C ARG A 89 7.40 5.10 10.67
N ASP A 90 6.63 4.30 11.40
CA ASP A 90 6.97 3.81 12.72
C ASP A 90 7.85 2.54 12.65
N GLN A 91 8.13 2.06 11.43
CA GLN A 91 8.98 0.92 11.14
C GLN A 91 8.45 -0.39 11.78
N ASP A 92 7.13 -0.51 11.86
CA ASP A 92 6.45 -1.66 12.47
C ASP A 92 6.26 -2.81 11.47
N GLY A 93 7.39 -3.40 11.05
CA GLY A 93 7.41 -4.48 10.06
C GLY A 93 6.61 -5.73 10.47
N HIS A 94 6.43 -5.98 11.77
CA HIS A 94 5.69 -7.13 12.26
C HIS A 94 4.19 -7.04 11.93
N ARG A 95 3.61 -5.84 11.93
CA ARG A 95 2.21 -5.65 11.52
C ARG A 95 1.98 -5.92 10.03
N LEU A 96 3.01 -5.78 9.19
CA LEU A 96 2.93 -6.01 7.74
C LEU A 96 3.04 -7.48 7.35
N THR A 97 3.60 -8.32 8.21
CA THR A 97 3.68 -9.76 8.00
C THR A 97 2.40 -10.46 8.51
N PRO A 98 1.97 -11.57 7.91
CA PRO A 98 0.96 -12.48 8.47
C PRO A 98 1.41 -13.17 9.75
#